data_AF-A0A412AXS2-F1
#
_entry.id   AF-A0A412AXS2-F1
#
_cell.length_a   1.000
_cell.length_b   1.000
_cell.length_c   1.000
_cell.angle_alpha   90.00
_cell.angle_beta   90.00
_cell.angle_gamma   90.00
#
_symmetry.space_group_name_H-M   'P 1'
#
loop_
_entity.id
_entity.type
_entity.pdbx_description
1 polymer ?
#
loop_
_entity_poly.entity_id
_entity_poly.type
_entity_poly.pdbx_seq_one_letter_code
_entity_poly.pdbx_strand_id
1 'polypeptide(L)'
;MDILQRVRIRITDPNVSDELLNEYIQTIMDRLCLRLGAETLPAAFDSVCVDAVIKMVRRTYYEGISSESATNLSTSFVEDILSEYDREISDWKNNRDDTDGNNKAVHFL
;
A
#
# COMPACT_ATOMS: atom_id res chain seq x y z
N MET A 1 13.93 8.36 -1.71
CA MET A 1 13.56 8.11 -3.11
C MET A 1 12.06 8.29 -3.18
N ASP A 2 11.53 9.08 -4.11
CA ASP A 2 10.10 9.36 -4.17
C ASP A 2 9.31 8.13 -4.68
N ILE A 3 8.18 7.79 -4.05
CA ILE A 3 7.33 6.65 -4.42
C ILE A 3 6.87 6.79 -5.87
N LEU A 4 6.47 7.99 -6.30
CA LEU A 4 6.02 8.27 -7.65
C LEU A 4 7.11 7.95 -8.68
N GLN A 5 8.35 8.35 -8.40
CA GLN A 5 9.48 8.08 -9.28
C GLN A 5 9.72 6.57 -9.42
N ARG A 6 9.62 5.80 -8.32
CA ARG A 6 9.77 4.34 -8.36
C ARG A 6 8.66 3.66 -9.17
N VAL A 7 7.42 4.14 -9.03
CA VAL A 7 6.27 3.65 -9.81
C VAL A 7 6.43 4.00 -11.29
N ARG A 8 6.79 5.24 -11.62
CA ARG A 8 6.97 5.73 -13.00
C ARG A 8 8.06 4.99 -13.76
N ILE A 9 9.14 4.60 -13.10
CA ILE A 9 10.20 3.77 -13.71
C ILE A 9 9.66 2.40 -14.15
N ARG A 10 8.66 1.86 -13.44
CA ARG A 10 8.10 0.51 -13.68
C ARG A 10 6.83 0.54 -14.54
N ILE A 11 6.08 1.64 -14.53
CA ILE A 11 4.95 1.92 -15.42
C ILE A 11 5.46 2.83 -16.55
N THR A 12 5.96 2.20 -17.61
CA THR A 12 6.43 2.92 -18.81
C THR A 12 5.29 3.28 -19.77
N ASP A 13 4.04 3.01 -19.39
CA ASP A 13 2.88 3.29 -20.24
C ASP A 13 2.59 4.80 -20.28
N PRO A 14 2.64 5.43 -21.47
CA PRO A 14 2.47 6.87 -21.60
C PRO A 14 1.02 7.32 -21.43
N ASN A 15 0.04 6.41 -21.43
CA ASN A 15 -1.38 6.75 -21.20
C ASN A 15 -1.70 6.94 -19.71
N VAL A 16 -0.76 6.61 -18.82
CA VAL A 16 -0.91 6.79 -17.39
C VAL A 16 -0.23 8.10 -16.98
N SER A 17 -1.03 9.12 -16.68
CA SER A 17 -0.55 10.43 -16.21
C SER A 17 0.02 10.36 -14.79
N ASP A 18 0.99 11.21 -14.49
CA ASP A 18 1.59 11.31 -13.16
C ASP A 18 0.56 11.75 -12.09
N GLU A 19 -0.49 12.51 -12.47
CA GLU A 19 -1.62 12.85 -11.60
C GLU A 19 -2.42 11.61 -11.18
N LEU A 20 -2.69 10.70 -12.12
CA LEU A 20 -3.42 9.46 -11.86
C LEU A 20 -2.59 8.50 -10.99
N LEU A 21 -1.28 8.43 -11.24
CA LEU A 21 -0.37 7.68 -10.38
C LEU A 21 -0.35 8.21 -8.96
N ASN A 22 -0.35 9.54 -8.79
CA ASN A 22 -0.44 10.14 -7.45
C ASN A 22 -1.74 9.78 -6.74
N GLU A 23 -2.88 9.80 -7.44
CA GLU A 23 -4.15 9.35 -6.87
C GLU A 23 -4.03 7.90 -6.38
N TYR A 24 -3.57 6.99 -7.24
CA TYR A 24 -3.41 5.58 -6.87
C TYR A 24 -2.47 5.38 -5.68
N ILE A 25 -1.36 6.14 -5.62
CA ILE A 25 -0.45 6.14 -4.49
C ILE A 25 -1.18 6.59 -3.23
N GLN A 26 -1.89 7.72 -3.26
CA GLN A 26 -2.63 8.23 -2.10
C GLN A 26 -3.70 7.24 -1.63
N THR A 27 -4.47 6.64 -2.54
CA THR A 27 -5.47 5.63 -2.21
C THR A 27 -4.85 4.40 -1.55
N ILE A 28 -3.73 3.88 -2.08
CA ILE A 28 -3.03 2.74 -1.48
C ILE A 28 -2.42 3.09 -0.12
N MET A 29 -1.83 4.29 0.01
CA MET A 29 -1.26 4.80 1.25
C MET A 29 -2.33 4.90 2.35
N ASP A 30 -3.48 5.52 2.05
CA ASP A 30 -4.60 5.64 2.99
C ASP A 30 -5.04 4.27 3.50
N ARG A 31 -5.24 3.32 2.60
CA ARG A 31 -5.68 1.96 2.95
C ARG A 31 -4.63 1.18 3.74
N LEU A 32 -3.35 1.33 3.40
CA LEU A 32 -2.25 0.75 4.18
C LEU A 32 -2.19 1.36 5.58
N CYS A 33 -2.25 2.69 5.70
CA CYS A 33 -2.29 3.39 6.98
C CYS A 33 -3.45 2.92 7.85
N LEU A 34 -4.65 2.77 7.28
CA LEU A 34 -5.82 2.22 7.98
C LEU A 34 -5.59 0.79 8.48
N ARG A 35 -4.98 -0.08 7.66
CA ARG A 35 -4.68 -1.48 8.04
C ARG A 35 -3.60 -1.58 9.11
N LEU A 36 -2.58 -0.73 9.02
CA LEU A 36 -1.50 -0.63 9.99
C LEU A 36 -1.95 0.06 11.29
N GLY A 37 -2.98 0.89 11.24
CA GLY A 37 -3.35 1.76 12.36
C GLY A 37 -2.28 2.83 12.62
N ALA A 38 -1.64 3.32 11.55
CA ALA A 38 -0.60 4.35 11.61
C ALA A 38 -1.11 5.63 10.93
N GLU A 39 -0.76 6.80 11.48
CA GLU A 39 -1.10 8.09 10.87
C GLU A 39 -0.33 8.35 9.58
N THR A 40 0.87 7.77 9.46
CA THR A 40 1.75 7.92 8.30
C THR A 40 2.32 6.56 7.88
N LEU A 41 2.49 6.36 6.57
CA LEU A 41 3.04 5.12 6.04
C LEU A 41 4.49 4.92 6.54
N PRO A 42 4.81 3.83 7.25
CA PRO A 42 6.17 3.54 7.66
C PRO A 42 7.07 3.28 6.45
N ALA A 43 8.35 3.67 6.53
CA ALA A 43 9.32 3.44 5.45
C ALA A 43 9.47 1.96 5.06
N ALA A 44 9.21 1.04 5.99
CA ALA A 44 9.18 -0.40 5.73
C ALA A 44 8.13 -0.81 4.67
N PHE A 45 7.03 -0.04 4.55
CA PHE A 45 5.96 -0.28 3.60
C PHE A 45 6.10 0.56 2.32
N ASP A 46 7.17 1.34 2.14
CA ASP A 46 7.41 2.11 0.91
C ASP A 46 7.47 1.18 -0.32
N SER A 47 8.20 0.07 -0.20
CA SER A 47 8.27 -0.95 -1.26
C SER A 47 6.94 -1.65 -1.51
N VAL A 48 6.16 -1.90 -0.45
CA VAL A 48 4.83 -2.52 -0.54
C VAL A 48 3.86 -1.59 -1.26
N CYS A 49 3.86 -0.31 -0.89
CA CYS A 49 3.05 0.71 -1.54
C CYS A 49 3.38 0.82 -3.04
N VAL A 50 4.67 0.89 -3.39
CA VAL A 50 5.09 0.92 -4.80
C VAL A 50 4.59 -0.30 -5.56
N ASP A 51 4.74 -1.50 -4.99
CA ASP A 51 4.35 -2.75 -5.66
C ASP A 51 2.82 -2.87 -5.84
N ALA A 52 2.06 -2.52 -4.80
CA ALA A 52 0.61 -2.51 -4.82
C ALA A 52 0.06 -1.52 -5.86
N VAL A 53 0.61 -0.31 -5.95
CA VAL A 53 0.23 0.68 -6.98
C VAL A 53 0.50 0.14 -8.40
N ILE A 54 1.63 -0.52 -8.61
CA ILE A 54 1.96 -1.09 -9.93
C ILE A 54 1.00 -2.20 -10.30
N LYS A 55 0.67 -3.08 -9.35
CA LYS A 55 -0.35 -4.11 -9.55
C LYS A 55 -1.70 -3.47 -9.87
N MET A 56 -2.11 -2.45 -9.13
CA MET A 56 -3.35 -1.70 -9.37
C MET A 56 -3.43 -1.18 -10.80
N VAL A 57 -2.40 -0.46 -11.26
CA VAL A 57 -2.32 0.05 -12.64
C VAL A 57 -2.36 -1.11 -13.64
N ARG A 58 -1.58 -2.17 -13.42
CA ARG A 58 -1.53 -3.31 -14.35
C ARG A 58 -2.88 -4.02 -14.45
N ARG A 59 -3.56 -4.25 -13.34
CA ARG A 59 -4.89 -4.87 -13.30
C ARG A 59 -5.95 -4.00 -13.97
N THR A 60 -5.95 -2.69 -13.71
CA THR A 60 -6.88 -1.75 -14.34
C THR A 60 -6.74 -1.72 -15.86
N TYR A 61 -5.49 -1.71 -16.37
CA TYR A 61 -5.25 -1.53 -17.82
C TYR A 61 -5.12 -2.84 -18.61
N TYR A 62 -4.60 -3.93 -18.02
CA TYR A 62 -4.36 -5.20 -18.75
C TYR A 62 -5.42 -6.27 -18.49
N GLU A 63 -6.06 -6.28 -17.32
CA GLU A 63 -7.14 -7.25 -17.04
C GLU A 63 -8.51 -6.75 -17.53
N GLY A 64 -8.54 -5.62 -18.25
CA GLY A 64 -9.74 -5.17 -18.95
C GLY A 64 -10.88 -4.81 -18.01
N ILE A 65 -10.58 -4.32 -16.80
CA ILE A 65 -11.55 -3.60 -15.98
C ILE A 65 -11.90 -2.37 -16.81
N SER A 66 -12.99 -2.49 -17.57
CA SER A 66 -13.34 -1.61 -18.69
C SER A 66 -13.09 -0.16 -18.32
N SER A 67 -12.44 0.58 -19.23
CA SER A 67 -12.13 2.02 -19.16
C SER A 67 -13.31 2.92 -18.74
N GLU A 68 -14.52 2.38 -18.70
CA GLU A 68 -15.74 3.03 -18.19
C GLU A 68 -15.77 3.14 -16.65
N SER A 69 -14.94 2.40 -15.90
CA SER A 69 -14.97 2.32 -14.43
C SER A 69 -13.71 2.83 -13.72
N ALA A 70 -12.75 3.44 -14.41
CA ALA A 70 -11.54 4.01 -13.77
C ALA A 70 -11.88 5.08 -12.72
N THR A 71 -13.06 5.71 -12.82
CA THR A 71 -13.61 6.66 -11.83
C THR A 71 -14.18 5.97 -10.58
N ASN A 72 -14.33 4.65 -10.60
CA ASN A 72 -15.06 3.86 -9.61
C ASN A 72 -14.21 2.69 -9.11
N LEU A 73 -12.93 2.97 -8.81
CA LEU A 73 -12.04 2.06 -8.10
C LEU A 73 -12.71 1.58 -6.82
N SER A 74 -13.28 0.39 -6.90
CA SER A 74 -14.04 -0.17 -5.79
C SER A 74 -13.08 -0.50 -4.66
N THR A 75 -13.47 -0.18 -3.43
CA THR A 75 -12.67 -0.49 -2.24
C THR A 75 -12.28 -1.97 -2.20
N SER A 76 -13.18 -2.86 -2.59
CA SER A 76 -12.92 -4.30 -2.67
C SER A 76 -11.78 -4.67 -3.62
N PHE A 77 -11.57 -3.93 -4.71
CA PHE A 77 -10.46 -4.17 -5.64
C PHE A 77 -9.12 -3.80 -5.02
N VAL A 78 -9.07 -2.66 -4.33
CA VAL A 78 -7.86 -2.24 -3.59
C VAL A 78 -7.57 -3.20 -2.45
N GLU A 79 -8.61 -3.66 -1.75
CA GLU A 79 -8.46 -4.65 -0.67
C GLU A 79 -7.96 -6.00 -1.17
N ASP A 80 -8.39 -6.46 -2.35
CA ASP A 80 -7.88 -7.70 -2.95
C ASP A 80 -6.38 -7.61 -3.22
N ILE A 81 -5.90 -6.48 -3.75
CA ILE A 81 -4.46 -6.24 -3.97
C ILE A 81 -3.72 -6.21 -2.63
N LEU A 82 -4.25 -5.51 -1.63
CA LEU A 82 -3.60 -5.38 -0.32
C LEU A 82 -3.61 -6.67 0.50
N SER A 83 -4.53 -7.59 0.20
CA SER A 83 -4.63 -8.89 0.87
C SER A 83 -3.40 -9.78 0.67
N GLU A 84 -2.64 -9.58 -0.42
CA GLU A 84 -1.37 -10.28 -0.63
C GLU A 84 -0.31 -9.93 0.43
N TYR A 85 -0.36 -8.70 0.97
CA TYR A 85 0.57 -8.18 1.97
C TYR A 85 0.05 -8.31 3.40
N ASP A 86 -1.07 -9.02 3.60
CA ASP A 86 -1.72 -9.16 4.92
C ASP A 86 -0.78 -9.82 5.95
N ARG A 87 0.14 -10.68 5.49
CA ARG A 87 1.20 -11.27 6.33
C ARG A 87 2.15 -10.20 6.86
N GLU A 88 2.66 -9.31 6.02
CA GLU A 88 3.59 -8.24 6.41
C GLU A 88 2.90 -7.22 7.33
N ILE A 89 1.64 -6.89 7.04
CA ILE A 89 0.81 -6.02 7.89
C ILE A 89 0.60 -6.66 9.27
N SER A 90 0.27 -7.94 9.30
CA SER A 90 0.07 -8.69 10.54
C SER A 90 1.35 -8.82 11.36
N ASP A 91 2.49 -9.12 10.71
CA ASP A 91 3.79 -9.19 11.37
C ASP A 91 4.20 -7.85 11.99
N TRP A 92 3.98 -6.75 11.26
CA TRP A 92 4.24 -5.41 11.76
C TRP A 92 3.37 -5.07 12.99
N LYS A 93 2.08 -5.42 12.95
CA LYS A 93 1.18 -5.21 14.09
C LYS A 93 1.60 -6.04 15.31
N ASN A 94 1.96 -7.32 15.10
CA ASN A 94 2.44 -8.19 16.17
C ASN A 94 3.75 -7.68 16.78
N ASN A 95 4.69 -7.21 15.97
CA ASN A 95 5.97 -6.66 16.46
C ASN A 95 5.78 -5.40 17.32
N ARG A 96 4.76 -4.61 16.98
CA ARG A 96 4.38 -3.40 17.71
C ARG A 96 3.69 -3.72 19.05
N ASP A 97 2.86 -4.75 19.10
CA ASP A 97 2.24 -5.26 20.33
C ASP A 97 3.29 -5.91 21.26
N ASP A 98 4.25 -6.66 20.71
CA ASP A 98 5.34 -7.28 21.47
C ASP A 98 6.31 -6.24 22.06
N THR A 99 6.57 -5.15 21.32
CA THR A 99 7.40 -4.04 21.80
C THR A 99 6.72 -3.25 22.92
N ASP A 100 5.40 -3.06 22.87
CA ASP A 100 4.62 -2.42 23.96
C ASP A 100 4.50 -3.35 25.19
N GLY A 101 4.41 -4.67 24.96
CA GLY A 101 4.35 -5.69 26.01
C GLY A 101 5.67 -5.91 26.76
N ASN A 102 6.83 -5.81 26.10
CA ASN A 102 8.14 -6.11 26.69
C ASN A 102 8.72 -5.01 27.61
N ASN A 103 8.06 -3.85 27.76
CA ASN A 103 8.46 -2.84 28.75
C ASN A 103 7.86 -3.09 30.15
N LYS A 104 7.15 -4.21 30.36
CA LYS A 104 6.70 -4.64 31.69
C LYS A 104 7.57 -5.79 32.19
N ALA A 105 8.31 -5.49 33.25
CA ALA A 105 8.93 -6.40 34.20
C ALA A 105 10.34 -6.94 33.87
N VAL A 106 11.34 -6.17 34.30
CA VAL A 106 12.41 -6.74 35.14
C VAL A 106 12.75 -5.77 36.28
N HIS A 107 11.97 -5.83 37.37
CA HIS A 107 12.41 -5.30 38.66
C HIS A 107 13.11 -6.44 39.39
N PHE A 108 14.44 -6.46 39.37
CA PHE A 108 15.21 -7.34 40.25
C PHE A 108 15.35 -6.66 41.61
N LEU A 109 14.92 -7.39 42.65
CA LEU A 109 15.03 -7.06 44.08
C LEU A 109 16.47 -7.20 44.58
#